data_AF-A0AAD6ZAC1-F1
#
_entry.id   AF-A0AAD6ZAC1-F1
#
_cell.length_a   1.000
_cell.length_b   1.000
_cell.length_c   1.000
_cell.angle_alpha   90.00
_cell.angle_beta   90.00
_cell.angle_gamma   90.00
#
_symmetry.space_group_name_H-M   'P 1'
#
loop_
_entity.id
_entity.type
_entity.pdbx_description
1 polymer ?
#
loop_
_entity_poly.entity_id
_entity_poly.type
_entity_poly.pdbx_seq_one_letter_code
_entity_poly.pdbx_strand_id
1 'polypeptide(L)' 'IERQPDIFLSELKIALEEGRGVDVGETTISRSLLRRGWTRKQVTRPAKKANDNDRIKYQMVIGELYTPHMLVLLDESAAN' A
#
# COMPACT_ATOMS: atom_id res chain seq x y z
N ILE A 1 -9.29 3.19 22.47
CA ILE A 1 -8.89 2.73 21.11
C ILE A 1 -8.57 3.94 20.20
N GLU A 2 -8.82 5.17 20.65
CA GLU A 2 -8.59 6.42 19.90
C GLU A 2 -7.11 6.87 19.78
N ARG A 3 -6.12 6.06 20.18
CA ARG A 3 -4.73 6.52 20.25
C ARG A 3 -3.84 6.23 19.04
N GLN A 4 -4.27 5.41 18.08
CA GLN A 4 -3.60 5.19 16.79
C GLN A 4 -4.45 4.21 15.95
N PRO A 5 -5.31 4.68 15.02
CA PRO A 5 -6.13 3.80 14.19
C PRO A 5 -5.33 3.10 13.07
N ASP A 6 -4.09 3.53 12.82
CA ASP A 6 -3.22 3.03 11.76
C ASP A 6 -2.18 2.05 12.33
N ILE A 7 -2.63 0.88 12.77
CA ILE A 7 -1.75 -0.22 13.18
C ILE A 7 -2.02 -1.46 12.34
N PHE A 8 -0.97 -2.21 12.03
CA PHE A 8 -1.12 -3.49 11.35
C PHE A 8 -1.72 -4.54 12.29
N LEU A 9 -2.34 -5.58 11.71
CA LEU A 9 -2.91 -6.68 12.51
C LEU A 9 -1.84 -7.43 13.31
N SER A 10 -0.62 -7.53 12.78
CA SER A 10 0.54 -8.09 13.45
C SER A 10 0.93 -7.29 14.69
N GLU A 11 0.95 -5.96 14.58
CA GLU A 11 1.26 -5.05 15.70
C GLU A 11 0.14 -5.09 16.74
N LEU A 12 -1.13 -5.13 16.30
CA LEU A 12 -2.26 -5.28 17.20
C LEU A 12 -2.23 -6.62 17.94
N LYS A 13 -1.76 -7.70 17.30
CA LYS A 13 -1.54 -8.97 17.98
C LYS A 13 -0.53 -8.82 19.12
N ILE A 14 0.64 -8.24 18.85
CA ILE A 14 1.69 -8.02 19.85
C ILE A 14 1.15 -7.15 20.99
N ALA A 15 0.44 -6.07 20.68
CA ALA A 15 -0.14 -5.19 21.70
C ALA A 15 -1.22 -5.88 22.58
N LEU A 16 -1.98 -6.83 22.02
CA LEU A 16 -2.94 -7.64 22.78
C LEU A 16 -2.25 -8.65 23.70
N GLU A 17 -1.14 -9.23 23.24
CA GLU A 17 -0.33 -10.15 24.02
C GLU A 17 0.38 -9.41 25.17
N GLU A 18 1.10 -8.33 24.88
CA GLU A 18 1.85 -7.55 25.88
C GLU A 18 0.95 -6.81 26.85
N GLY A 19 -0.13 -6.19 26.37
CA GLY A 19 -1.00 -5.34 27.18
C GLY A 19 -2.11 -6.09 27.92
N ARG A 20 -2.50 -7.28 27.45
CA ARG A 20 -3.66 -8.02 28.00
C ARG A 20 -3.42 -9.53 28.16
N GLY A 21 -2.28 -10.07 27.77
CA GLY A 21 -2.00 -11.51 27.82
C GLY A 21 -2.87 -12.34 26.87
N VAL A 22 -3.42 -11.73 25.82
CA VAL A 22 -4.32 -12.40 24.88
C VAL A 22 -3.56 -12.79 23.62
N ASP A 23 -3.26 -14.08 23.47
CA ASP A 23 -2.73 -14.63 22.22
C ASP A 23 -3.87 -15.01 21.27
N VAL A 24 -3.98 -14.29 20.17
CA VAL A 24 -4.96 -14.53 19.11
C VAL A 24 -4.31 -14.36 17.74
N GLY A 25 -4.72 -15.19 16.78
CA GLY A 25 -4.27 -15.06 15.39
C GLY A 25 -4.84 -13.82 14.70
N GLU A 26 -4.13 -13.30 13.70
CA GLU A 26 -4.54 -12.12 12.91
C GLU A 26 -5.93 -12.30 12.26
N THR A 27 -6.27 -13.53 11.83
CA THR A 27 -7.58 -13.87 11.27
C THR A 27 -8.70 -13.61 12.27
N THR A 28 -8.48 -13.95 13.55
CA THR A 28 -9.45 -13.73 14.64
C THR A 28 -9.61 -12.25 14.94
N ILE A 29 -8.51 -11.51 14.96
CA ILE A 29 -8.51 -10.04 15.12
C ILE A 29 -9.30 -9.39 13.97
N SER A 30 -8.99 -9.75 12.73
CA SER A 30 -9.65 -9.25 11.51
C SER A 30 -11.15 -9.48 11.52
N ARG A 31 -11.59 -10.72 11.82
CA ARG A 31 -13.03 -11.05 11.93
C ARG A 31 -13.72 -10.28 13.06
N SER A 32 -13.05 -10.11 14.19
CA SER A 32 -13.57 -9.37 15.33
C SER A 32 -13.75 -7.89 15.02
N LEU A 33 -12.78 -7.28 14.34
CA LEU A 33 -12.85 -5.88 13.89
C LEU A 33 -13.97 -5.69 12.86
N LEU A 34 -14.09 -6.58 11.88
CA LEU A 34 -15.15 -6.53 10.86
C LEU A 34 -16.55 -6.65 11.50
N ARG A 35 -16.75 -7.58 12.44
CA ARG A 35 -18.03 -7.73 13.18
C ARG A 35 -18.41 -6.49 13.98
N ARG A 36 -17.43 -5.69 14.38
CA ARG A 36 -17.63 -4.41 15.09
C ARG A 36 -17.77 -3.22 14.13
N GLY A 37 -17.82 -3.44 12.82
CA GLY A 37 -18.00 -2.40 11.80
C GLY A 37 -16.71 -1.69 11.37
N TRP A 38 -15.54 -2.17 11.80
CA TRP A 38 -14.26 -1.57 11.39
C TRP A 38 -13.85 -2.08 10.02
N THR A 39 -13.39 -1.16 9.16
CA THR A 39 -12.91 -1.46 7.81
C THR A 39 -11.42 -1.17 7.71
N ARG A 40 -10.73 -1.88 6.81
CA ARG A 40 -9.30 -1.67 6.55
C ARG A 40 -9.11 -0.72 5.38
N LYS A 41 -8.21 0.25 5.51
CA LYS A 41 -7.75 1.06 4.39
C LYS A 41 -6.49 0.42 3.80
N GLN A 42 -6.48 0.21 2.50
CA GLN A 42 -5.26 -0.20 1.81
C GLN A 42 -4.36 1.03 1.67
N VAL A 43 -3.30 1.11 2.48
CA VAL A 43 -2.39 2.28 2.54
C VAL A 43 -1.58 2.41 1.25
N THR A 44 -1.15 1.28 0.69
CA THR A 44 -0.40 1.23 -0.57
C THR A 44 -1.15 0.39 -1.59
N ARG A 45 -1.57 1.02 -2.69
CA ARG A 45 -2.02 0.32 -3.89
C ARG A 45 -0.89 0.39 -4.92
N PRO A 46 0.00 -0.61 -4.99
CA PRO A 46 0.93 -0.67 -6.11
C PRO A 46 0.11 -0.67 -7.41
N ALA A 47 0.59 0.07 -8.41
CA ALA A 47 -0.05 0.07 -9.71
C ALA A 47 -0.15 -1.37 -10.21
N LYS A 48 -1.33 -1.77 -10.71
CA LYS A 48 -1.62 -3.16 -11.10
C LYS A 48 -0.66 -3.71 -12.18
N LYS A 49 0.10 -2.83 -12.84
CA LYS A 49 1.16 -3.12 -13.81
C LYS A 49 2.50 -2.47 -13.43
N ALA A 50 2.85 -2.42 -12.15
CA ALA A 50 4.21 -2.06 -11.75
C ALA A 50 5.14 -3.25 -12.02
N ASN A 51 5.98 -3.16 -13.05
CA ASN A 51 7.10 -4.08 -13.29
C ASN A 51 8.41 -3.29 -13.27
N ASP A 52 9.22 -3.52 -12.23
CA ASP A 52 10.45 -2.78 -12.04
C ASP A 52 11.46 -3.02 -13.16
N ASN A 53 11.49 -4.22 -13.76
CA ASN A 53 12.38 -4.51 -14.87
C ASN A 53 12.03 -3.72 -16.13
N ASP A 54 10.73 -3.54 -16.42
CA ASP A 54 10.29 -2.76 -17.56
C ASP A 54 10.56 -1.27 -17.33
N ARG A 55 10.42 -0.80 -16.08
CA ARG A 55 10.76 0.56 -15.68
C ARG A 55 12.25 0.85 -15.83
N ILE A 56 13.11 -0.07 -15.39
CA ILE A 56 14.57 0.06 -15.54
C ILE A 56 14.96 0.12 -17.01
N LYS A 57 14.43 -0.80 -17.83
CA LYS A 57 14.68 -0.81 -19.29
C LYS A 57 14.26 0.50 -19.95
N TYR A 58 13.06 0.99 -19.62
CA TYR A 58 12.56 2.26 -20.15
C TYR A 58 13.45 3.44 -19.75
N GLN A 59 13.85 3.51 -18.47
CA GLN A 59 14.74 4.57 -17.97
C GLN A 59 16.10 4.59 -18.66
N MET A 60 16.71 3.42 -18.89
CA MET A 60 17.98 3.32 -19.63
C MET A 60 17.80 3.84 -21.06
N VAL A 61 16.80 3.35 -21.78
CA VAL A 61 16.54 3.74 -23.18
C VAL A 61 16.28 5.24 -23.31
N ILE A 62 15.43 5.79 -22.45
CA ILE A 62 15.09 7.22 -22.51
C ILE A 62 16.27 8.10 -22.07
N GLY A 63 16.97 7.73 -21.00
CA GLY A 63 18.07 8.51 -20.44
C GLY A 63 19.32 8.54 -21.33
N GLU A 64 19.57 7.48 -22.10
CA GLU A 64 20.75 7.39 -22.98
C GLU A 64 20.48 7.89 -24.40
N LEU A 65 19.30 7.64 -24.97
CA LEU A 65 19.05 7.87 -26.40
C LEU A 65 18.30 9.16 -26.71
N TYR A 66 17.66 9.78 -25.73
CA TYR A 66 16.82 10.96 -25.95
C TYR A 66 17.27 12.11 -25.06
N THR A 67 17.32 13.30 -25.65
CA THR A 67 17.54 14.53 -24.90
C THR A 67 16.20 15.20 -24.60
N PRO A 68 16.09 16.05 -23.56
CA PRO A 68 14.81 16.60 -23.13
C PRO A 68 14.00 17.32 -24.22
N HIS A 69 14.67 17.98 -25.17
CA HIS A 69 14.00 18.71 -26.26
C HIS A 69 13.41 17.79 -27.35
N MET A 70 13.73 16.49 -27.33
CA MET A 70 13.18 15.49 -28.25
C MET A 70 11.91 14.82 -27.70
N LEU A 71 11.56 15.07 -26.43
CA LEU A 71 10.48 14.38 -25.74
C LEU A 71 9.24 15.27 -25.65
N VAL A 72 8.11 14.75 -26.14
CA VAL A 72 6.77 15.33 -25.93
C VAL A 72 5.96 14.31 -25.14
N LEU A 73 5.54 14.68 -23.93
CA LEU A 73 4.76 13.81 -23.04
C LEU A 73 3.28 14.21 -23.12
N LEU A 74 2.44 13.24 -23.43
CA LEU A 74 0.99 13.40 -23.45
C LEU A 74 0.40 12.54 -22.33
N ASP A 75 -0.46 13.16 -21.52
CA ASP A 75 -1.23 12.46 -20.51
C ASP A 75 -2.71 12.80 -20.71
N GLU A 76 -3.53 11.75 -20.82
CA GLU A 76 -4.97 11.90 -20.91
C GLU A 76 -5.52 12.05 -19.50
N SER A 77 -5.85 13.29 -19.13
CA SER A 77 -6.62 13.54 -17.92
C SER A 77 -8.10 13.43 -18.25
N ALA A 78 -8.81 12.55 -17.53
CA ALA A 78 -10.26 12.48 -17.62
C ALA A 78 -10.85 13.81 -17.11
N ALA A 79 -11.34 14.65 -18.02
CA ALA A 79 -12.13 15.81 -17.70
C ALA A 79 -13.62 15.40 -17.69
N ASN A 80 -14.30 15.64 -16.56
CA ASN A 80 -15.76 15.54 -16.45
C ASN A 80 -16.41 16.91 -16.68
#